data_AF-A0A806KFL6-F1
#
_entry.id   AF-A0A806KFL6-F1
#
_cell.length_a   1.000
_cell.length_b   1.000
_cell.length_c   1.000
_cell.angle_alpha   90.00
_cell.angle_beta   90.00
_cell.angle_gamma   90.00
#
_symmetry.space_group_name_H-M   'P 1'
#
loop_
_entity.id
_entity.type
_entity.pdbx_description
1 polymer ?
#
loop_
_entity_poly.entity_id
_entity_poly.type
_entity_poly.pdbx_seq_one_letter_code
_entity_poly.pdbx_strand_id
1 'polypeptide(L)'
;MKRIFLIILTVFILSGSVFASDSGIIYVRATGDDNNSGLSETEPKKTLRSALLLSVRARINRIMVLGTLDYNSEGMGRDSIFRAGDIPGLNRDTEILITGKPGASNNERAVLSAKGSGRAVMTVINASVRLENIEISGGETSSRSTSGIGIYVLEGASITLGAGAVVCDNAYWGMLVTENIKCVIDGGEVRNNQASGITISYDGVVLLRNGVITENSASSTGGGVWVLDGGSLTMTGGTITANNAVLGGGGVSVSRRGTFNQTGGTISRNNAPRFPDIWRQ
;
A
#
# COMPACT_ATOMS: atom_id res chain seq x y z
N MET A 1 52.01 -38.41 -51.81
CA MET A 1 51.42 -38.97 -50.57
C MET A 1 50.53 -37.91 -49.91
N LYS A 2 49.27 -38.28 -49.68
CA LYS A 2 48.20 -37.73 -48.80
C LYS A 2 48.07 -36.20 -48.61
N ARG A 3 46.99 -35.65 -49.18
CA ARG A 3 46.30 -34.42 -48.72
C ARG A 3 45.69 -34.67 -47.33
N ILE A 4 45.80 -33.70 -46.42
CA ILE A 4 44.97 -33.63 -45.21
C ILE A 4 44.34 -32.24 -45.15
N PHE A 5 43.03 -32.20 -45.33
CA PHE A 5 42.15 -31.09 -44.98
C PHE A 5 41.98 -31.12 -43.46
N LEU A 6 42.20 -29.99 -42.77
CA LEU A 6 41.79 -29.82 -41.39
C LEU A 6 40.69 -28.76 -41.34
N ILE A 7 39.45 -29.23 -41.30
CA ILE A 7 38.27 -28.45 -40.93
C ILE A 7 38.17 -28.57 -39.40
N ILE A 8 38.35 -27.47 -38.67
CA ILE A 8 37.87 -27.36 -37.29
C ILE A 8 36.68 -26.41 -37.31
N LEU A 9 35.51 -27.04 -37.29
CA LEU A 9 34.23 -26.45 -36.96
C LEU A 9 34.07 -26.55 -35.43
N THR A 10 33.98 -25.44 -34.71
CA THR A 10 33.42 -25.45 -33.36
C THR A 10 32.67 -24.16 -33.05
N VAL A 11 31.38 -24.21 -33.38
CA VAL A 11 30.19 -23.83 -32.61
C VAL A 11 30.23 -22.55 -31.75
N PHE A 12 29.37 -21.61 -32.17
CA PHE A 12 28.85 -20.45 -31.44
C PHE A 12 28.31 -20.80 -30.04
N ILE A 13 28.64 -19.97 -29.04
CA ILE A 13 27.77 -19.72 -27.89
C ILE A 13 27.66 -18.20 -27.68
N LEU A 14 26.47 -17.69 -28.02
CA LEU A 14 25.84 -16.40 -27.70
C LEU A 14 26.74 -15.22 -27.31
N SER A 15 27.13 -14.41 -28.29
CA SER A 15 27.22 -12.94 -28.12
C SER A 15 25.87 -12.32 -28.48
N GLY A 16 24.85 -12.63 -27.69
CA GLY A 16 23.51 -12.11 -27.84
C GLY A 16 23.12 -11.34 -26.59
N SER A 17 23.39 -10.03 -26.63
CA SER A 17 22.77 -8.98 -25.80
C SER A 17 22.74 -9.25 -24.30
N VAL A 18 23.73 -8.66 -23.61
CA VAL A 18 23.47 -8.02 -22.31
C VAL A 18 22.37 -6.99 -22.56
N PHE A 19 21.11 -7.41 -22.49
CA PHE A 19 20.05 -6.47 -22.14
C PHE A 19 20.31 -6.16 -20.67
N ALA A 20 21.19 -5.19 -20.43
CA ALA A 20 21.00 -4.33 -19.29
C ALA A 20 19.60 -3.72 -19.51
N SER A 21 18.58 -4.31 -18.87
CA SER A 21 17.32 -3.61 -18.70
C SER A 21 17.62 -2.47 -17.73
N ASP A 22 18.06 -1.35 -18.27
CA ASP A 22 18.24 -0.10 -17.54
C ASP A 22 16.89 0.54 -17.15
N SER A 23 15.79 -0.19 -17.34
CA SER A 23 14.58 0.06 -16.58
C SER A 23 14.67 -0.76 -15.29
N GLY A 24 15.22 -0.16 -14.25
CA GLY A 24 15.08 -0.64 -12.87
C GLY A 24 13.62 -0.56 -12.38
N ILE A 25 12.68 -1.04 -13.19
CA ILE A 25 11.24 -0.99 -13.04
C ILE A 25 10.65 -2.30 -13.55
N ILE A 26 9.81 -2.92 -12.74
CA ILE A 26 8.95 -4.03 -13.14
C ILE A 26 7.56 -3.48 -13.43
N TYR A 27 6.99 -3.81 -14.58
CA TYR A 27 5.66 -3.35 -14.98
C TYR A 27 4.62 -4.43 -14.69
N VAL A 28 3.43 -4.01 -14.23
CA VAL A 28 2.31 -4.92 -13.93
C VAL A 28 0.98 -4.32 -14.40
N ARG A 29 0.12 -5.15 -15.01
CA ARG A 29 -1.23 -4.80 -15.48
C ARG A 29 -2.10 -6.06 -15.53
N ALA A 30 -3.40 -5.93 -15.26
CA ALA A 30 -4.34 -7.05 -15.28
C ALA A 30 -4.39 -7.86 -16.60
N THR A 31 -4.10 -7.21 -17.73
CA THR A 31 -4.03 -7.84 -19.07
C THR A 31 -2.63 -8.37 -19.42
N GLY A 32 -1.68 -8.35 -18.48
CA GLY A 32 -0.31 -8.84 -18.66
C GLY A 32 -0.20 -10.36 -18.66
N ASP A 33 1.04 -10.84 -18.66
CA ASP A 33 1.38 -12.27 -18.62
C ASP A 33 2.48 -12.51 -17.57
N ASP A 34 2.23 -13.39 -16.61
CA ASP A 34 3.22 -13.69 -15.56
C ASP A 34 4.46 -14.44 -16.07
N ASN A 35 4.38 -15.01 -17.28
CA ASN A 35 5.48 -15.75 -17.92
C ASN A 35 6.42 -14.87 -18.74
N ASN A 36 6.08 -13.61 -19.02
CA ASN A 36 6.93 -12.69 -19.79
C ASN A 36 8.06 -12.09 -18.94
N SER A 37 8.82 -11.13 -19.49
CA SER A 37 9.91 -10.48 -18.76
C SER A 37 9.41 -9.66 -17.56
N GLY A 38 8.33 -8.89 -17.71
CA GLY A 38 7.89 -7.89 -16.74
C GLY A 38 8.71 -6.59 -16.80
N LEU A 39 9.67 -6.46 -17.72
CA LEU A 39 10.66 -5.38 -17.74
C LEU A 39 10.37 -4.29 -18.78
N SER A 40 9.20 -4.33 -19.42
CA SER A 40 8.71 -3.28 -20.32
C SER A 40 7.21 -3.08 -20.20
N GLU A 41 6.70 -1.90 -20.61
CA GLU A 41 5.26 -1.62 -20.61
C GLU A 41 4.47 -2.51 -21.58
N THR A 42 5.11 -3.03 -22.63
CA THR A 42 4.52 -3.95 -23.61
C THR A 42 4.53 -5.40 -23.14
N GLU A 43 5.37 -5.73 -22.16
CA GLU A 43 5.45 -7.05 -21.54
C GLU A 43 5.28 -6.95 -20.01
N PRO A 44 4.15 -6.44 -19.49
CA PRO A 44 3.93 -6.33 -18.06
C PRO A 44 3.59 -7.70 -17.47
N LYS A 45 3.99 -7.92 -16.20
CA LYS A 45 3.45 -9.00 -15.38
C LYS A 45 1.93 -8.87 -15.27
N LYS A 46 1.24 -10.01 -15.11
CA LYS A 46 -0.20 -10.03 -14.90
C LYS A 46 -0.55 -9.66 -13.46
N THR A 47 0.18 -10.22 -12.51
CA THR A 47 -0.10 -10.11 -11.07
C THR A 47 0.97 -9.33 -10.33
N LEU A 48 0.56 -8.58 -9.31
CA LEU A 48 1.49 -7.93 -8.38
C LEU A 48 2.32 -8.96 -7.64
N ARG A 49 1.75 -10.14 -7.35
CA ARG A 49 2.50 -11.27 -6.77
C ARG A 49 3.70 -11.67 -7.65
N SER A 50 3.49 -11.81 -8.96
CA SER A 50 4.58 -12.13 -9.90
C SER A 50 5.61 -10.99 -9.99
N ALA A 51 5.17 -9.74 -9.97
CA ALA A 51 6.06 -8.58 -9.94
C ALA A 51 6.93 -8.54 -8.67
N LEU A 52 6.35 -8.84 -7.50
CA LEU A 52 7.09 -8.92 -6.24
C LEU A 52 8.09 -10.09 -6.23
N LEU A 53 7.71 -11.25 -6.79
CA LEU A 53 8.64 -12.38 -6.94
C LEU A 53 9.83 -12.01 -7.85
N LEU A 54 9.57 -11.30 -8.94
CA LEU A 54 10.62 -10.82 -9.83
C LEU A 54 11.49 -9.76 -9.15
N SER A 55 10.90 -8.87 -8.34
CA SER A 55 11.62 -7.86 -7.55
C SER A 55 12.71 -8.50 -6.69
N VAL A 56 12.38 -9.57 -5.97
CA VAL A 56 13.33 -10.32 -5.14
C VAL A 56 14.42 -10.97 -6.00
N ARG A 57 14.04 -11.66 -7.08
CA ARG A 57 14.98 -12.41 -7.93
C ARG A 57 15.95 -11.52 -8.71
N ALA A 58 15.44 -10.43 -9.25
CA ALA A 58 16.19 -9.49 -10.08
C ALA A 58 16.79 -8.32 -9.29
N ARG A 59 16.50 -8.23 -7.98
CA ARG A 59 16.91 -7.12 -7.10
C ARG A 59 16.45 -5.75 -7.62
N ILE A 60 15.26 -5.71 -8.21
CA ILE A 60 14.62 -4.47 -8.68
C ILE A 60 13.60 -4.06 -7.63
N ASN A 61 13.75 -2.89 -7.03
CA ASN A 61 12.90 -2.43 -5.92
C ASN A 61 11.77 -1.49 -6.36
N ARG A 62 11.50 -1.37 -7.67
CA ARG A 62 10.44 -0.52 -8.20
C ARG A 62 9.49 -1.30 -9.08
N ILE A 63 8.20 -1.20 -8.76
CA ILE A 63 7.09 -1.81 -9.49
C ILE A 63 6.15 -0.71 -9.96
N MET A 64 5.89 -0.66 -11.26
CA MET A 64 4.96 0.26 -11.91
C MET A 64 3.65 -0.46 -12.23
N VAL A 65 2.58 -0.06 -11.56
CA VAL A 65 1.22 -0.53 -11.81
C VAL A 65 0.59 0.30 -12.92
N LEU A 66 0.06 -0.37 -13.94
CA LEU A 66 -0.55 0.26 -15.11
C LEU A 66 -2.05 -0.06 -15.17
N GLY A 67 -2.87 0.81 -14.58
CA GLY A 67 -4.32 0.62 -14.49
C GLY A 67 -4.75 -0.11 -13.21
N THR A 68 -5.92 -0.74 -13.25
CA THR A 68 -6.50 -1.44 -12.09
C THR A 68 -6.02 -2.90 -12.01
N LEU A 69 -5.54 -3.28 -10.84
CA LEU A 69 -5.42 -4.66 -10.40
C LEU A 69 -6.53 -4.93 -9.38
N ASP A 70 -7.24 -6.04 -9.57
CA ASP A 70 -8.38 -6.46 -8.75
C ASP A 70 -8.37 -7.98 -8.47
N TYR A 71 -9.42 -8.45 -7.81
CA TYR A 71 -9.64 -9.86 -7.49
C TYR A 71 -9.58 -10.78 -8.72
N ASN A 72 -10.05 -10.32 -9.88
CA ASN A 72 -10.08 -11.12 -11.10
C ASN A 72 -8.68 -11.26 -11.71
N SER A 73 -7.85 -10.22 -11.57
CA SER A 73 -6.48 -10.23 -12.06
C SER A 73 -5.52 -11.02 -11.17
N GLU A 74 -5.69 -10.97 -9.83
CA GLU A 74 -4.74 -11.53 -8.85
C GLU A 74 -5.10 -12.95 -8.35
N GLY A 75 -6.37 -13.35 -8.45
CA GLY A 75 -6.86 -14.67 -8.00
C GLY A 75 -7.22 -14.74 -6.50
N MET A 76 -7.39 -15.97 -5.98
CA MET A 76 -7.88 -16.21 -4.62
C MET A 76 -6.78 -15.98 -3.55
N GLY A 77 -6.70 -14.76 -2.99
CA GLY A 77 -6.03 -14.53 -1.70
C GLY A 77 -6.71 -15.29 -0.53
N ARG A 78 -6.19 -15.21 0.70
CA ARG A 78 -6.94 -15.69 1.88
C ARG A 78 -7.84 -14.59 2.44
N ASP A 79 -7.24 -13.49 2.89
CA ASP A 79 -7.95 -12.40 3.62
C ASP A 79 -7.84 -11.03 2.94
N SER A 80 -6.78 -10.82 2.16
CA SER A 80 -6.56 -9.65 1.31
C SER A 80 -6.19 -10.09 -0.10
N ILE A 81 -6.34 -9.20 -1.07
CA ILE A 81 -6.00 -9.48 -2.48
C ILE A 81 -4.48 -9.38 -2.68
N PHE A 82 -3.86 -8.34 -2.11
CA PHE A 82 -2.43 -8.08 -2.29
C PHE A 82 -1.69 -8.36 -0.98
N ARG A 83 -0.65 -9.22 -1.04
CA ARG A 83 0.10 -9.63 0.16
C ARG A 83 1.59 -9.59 -0.10
N ALA A 84 2.27 -8.58 0.45
CA ALA A 84 3.72 -8.43 0.28
C ALA A 84 4.52 -9.48 1.09
N GLY A 85 4.10 -9.80 2.33
CA GLY A 85 4.88 -10.68 3.21
C GLY A 85 4.87 -12.17 2.87
N ASP A 86 3.96 -12.61 1.99
CA ASP A 86 3.87 -14.01 1.58
C ASP A 86 4.89 -14.34 0.45
N ILE A 87 5.73 -13.37 0.05
CA ILE A 87 6.70 -13.50 -1.05
C ILE A 87 8.01 -14.06 -0.50
N PRO A 88 8.44 -15.28 -0.90
CA PRO A 88 9.70 -15.84 -0.45
C PRO A 88 10.89 -14.93 -0.77
N GLY A 89 11.67 -14.60 0.26
CA GLY A 89 12.85 -13.74 0.15
C GLY A 89 12.57 -12.24 0.24
N LEU A 90 11.30 -11.81 0.31
CA LEU A 90 10.99 -10.43 0.68
C LEU A 90 11.20 -10.24 2.17
N ASN A 91 11.86 -9.14 2.55
CA ASN A 91 12.14 -8.79 3.93
C ASN A 91 12.09 -7.26 4.12
N ARG A 92 12.52 -6.79 5.30
CA ARG A 92 12.46 -5.38 5.69
C ARG A 92 13.69 -4.56 5.32
N ASP A 93 14.72 -5.20 4.78
CA ASP A 93 16.02 -4.57 4.52
C ASP A 93 15.99 -3.74 3.23
N THR A 94 15.03 -4.00 2.34
CA THR A 94 14.86 -3.26 1.08
C THR A 94 13.43 -2.71 1.01
N GLU A 95 13.31 -1.39 0.83
CA GLU A 95 12.03 -0.75 0.53
C GLU A 95 11.65 -1.02 -0.93
N ILE A 96 10.47 -1.58 -1.17
CA ILE A 96 9.87 -1.71 -2.51
C ILE A 96 8.94 -0.53 -2.75
N LEU A 97 9.24 0.25 -3.80
CA LEU A 97 8.34 1.25 -4.35
C LEU A 97 7.32 0.59 -5.28
N ILE A 98 6.05 0.65 -4.91
CA ILE A 98 4.93 0.29 -5.77
C ILE A 98 4.23 1.59 -6.17
N THR A 99 4.22 1.90 -7.47
CA THR A 99 3.77 3.20 -7.94
C THR A 99 2.98 3.14 -9.24
N GLY A 100 2.11 4.12 -9.46
CA GLY A 100 1.57 4.42 -10.78
C GLY A 100 2.40 5.44 -11.55
N LYS A 101 2.01 5.70 -12.79
CA LYS A 101 2.55 6.83 -13.57
C LYS A 101 2.06 8.15 -12.95
N PRO A 102 2.93 9.11 -12.61
CA PRO A 102 2.52 10.42 -12.11
C PRO A 102 1.57 11.10 -13.10
N GLY A 103 0.45 11.62 -12.60
CA GLY A 103 -0.57 12.31 -13.42
C GLY A 103 -1.43 11.40 -14.31
N ALA A 104 -1.24 10.07 -14.27
CA ALA A 104 -2.10 9.16 -15.01
C ALA A 104 -3.55 9.21 -14.50
N SER A 105 -4.49 9.13 -15.43
CA SER A 105 -5.93 9.20 -15.16
C SER A 105 -6.67 8.06 -15.86
N ASN A 106 -7.99 7.96 -15.64
CA ASN A 106 -8.85 6.95 -16.28
C ASN A 106 -8.30 5.52 -16.12
N ASN A 107 -8.15 4.80 -17.22
CA ASN A 107 -7.69 3.41 -17.28
C ASN A 107 -6.18 3.24 -17.06
N GLU A 108 -5.41 4.33 -17.03
CA GLU A 108 -3.97 4.31 -16.75
C GLU A 108 -3.65 4.59 -15.28
N ARG A 109 -4.61 5.14 -14.53
CA ARG A 109 -4.48 5.37 -13.09
C ARG A 109 -4.20 4.04 -12.39
N ALA A 110 -3.13 3.98 -11.61
CA ALA A 110 -2.81 2.79 -10.83
C ALA A 110 -3.82 2.62 -9.69
N VAL A 111 -4.49 1.48 -9.64
CA VAL A 111 -5.45 1.14 -8.59
C VAL A 111 -5.21 -0.29 -8.14
N LEU A 112 -5.03 -0.50 -6.84
CA LEU A 112 -5.21 -1.80 -6.21
C LEU A 112 -6.61 -1.82 -5.61
N SER A 113 -7.49 -2.69 -6.10
CA SER A 113 -8.89 -2.71 -5.67
C SER A 113 -9.36 -4.06 -5.16
N ALA A 114 -10.18 -4.04 -4.10
CA ALA A 114 -10.89 -5.21 -3.60
C ALA A 114 -12.39 -5.23 -3.85
N LYS A 115 -12.87 -4.38 -4.76
CA LYS A 115 -14.29 -4.25 -5.07
C LYS A 115 -14.90 -5.59 -5.51
N GLY A 116 -16.06 -5.93 -4.97
CA GLY A 116 -16.77 -7.18 -5.23
C GLY A 116 -16.16 -8.43 -4.60
N SER A 117 -15.07 -8.32 -3.84
CA SER A 117 -14.36 -9.49 -3.28
C SER A 117 -14.72 -9.82 -1.83
N GLY A 118 -15.33 -8.86 -1.10
CA GLY A 118 -15.61 -9.00 0.34
C GLY A 118 -14.36 -9.13 1.22
N ARG A 119 -13.23 -8.57 0.79
CA ARG A 119 -11.90 -8.73 1.42
C ARG A 119 -11.23 -7.38 1.65
N ALA A 120 -10.13 -7.41 2.40
CA ALA A 120 -9.22 -6.28 2.48
C ALA A 120 -8.46 -6.09 1.16
N VAL A 121 -7.98 -4.87 0.89
CA VAL A 121 -7.20 -4.60 -0.33
C VAL A 121 -5.80 -5.17 -0.19
N MET A 122 -5.00 -4.63 0.73
CA MET A 122 -3.59 -4.95 0.86
C MET A 122 -3.21 -5.35 2.28
N THR A 123 -2.32 -6.32 2.40
CA THR A 123 -1.62 -6.64 3.65
C THR A 123 -0.10 -6.54 3.45
N VAL A 124 0.54 -5.80 4.35
CA VAL A 124 2.00 -5.69 4.43
C VAL A 124 2.46 -6.39 5.69
N ILE A 125 3.26 -7.43 5.53
CA ILE A 125 3.77 -8.31 6.58
C ILE A 125 5.27 -8.42 6.36
N ASN A 126 6.08 -8.22 7.40
CA ASN A 126 7.54 -8.40 7.36
C ASN A 126 8.26 -7.82 6.11
N ALA A 127 7.75 -6.70 5.58
CA ALA A 127 8.24 -6.07 4.37
C ALA A 127 8.27 -4.55 4.54
N SER A 128 9.13 -3.88 3.77
CA SER A 128 9.16 -2.42 3.67
C SER A 128 8.58 -1.98 2.32
N VAL A 129 7.47 -1.26 2.34
CA VAL A 129 6.74 -0.85 1.12
C VAL A 129 6.53 0.66 1.10
N ARG A 130 6.77 1.28 -0.05
CA ARG A 130 6.40 2.66 -0.35
C ARG A 130 5.35 2.67 -1.46
N LEU A 131 4.27 3.40 -1.25
CA LEU A 131 3.22 3.64 -2.23
C LEU A 131 3.31 5.08 -2.74
N GLU A 132 3.24 5.28 -4.05
CA GLU A 132 3.20 6.61 -4.68
C GLU A 132 2.32 6.59 -5.94
N ASN A 133 1.61 7.68 -6.23
CA ASN A 133 0.75 7.80 -7.44
C ASN A 133 -0.19 6.59 -7.65
N ILE A 134 -0.76 6.05 -6.57
CA ILE A 134 -1.54 4.81 -6.58
C ILE A 134 -2.71 4.88 -5.63
N GLU A 135 -3.86 4.36 -6.06
CA GLU A 135 -5.07 4.26 -5.26
C GLU A 135 -5.21 2.86 -4.64
N ILE A 136 -5.61 2.80 -3.37
CA ILE A 136 -5.91 1.57 -2.63
C ILE A 136 -7.37 1.65 -2.16
N SER A 137 -8.26 0.91 -2.81
CA SER A 137 -9.70 1.13 -2.65
C SER A 137 -10.59 -0.10 -2.77
N GLY A 138 -11.87 0.05 -2.44
CA GLY A 138 -12.89 -0.98 -2.67
C GLY A 138 -12.79 -2.16 -1.71
N GLY A 139 -12.13 -2.02 -0.56
CA GLY A 139 -12.29 -2.97 0.53
C GLY A 139 -13.77 -3.05 0.90
N GLU A 140 -14.41 -4.21 0.72
CA GLU A 140 -15.82 -4.43 1.06
C GLU A 140 -15.95 -5.34 2.27
N THR A 141 -16.88 -5.01 3.16
CA THR A 141 -17.20 -5.85 4.31
C THR A 141 -17.93 -7.11 3.86
N SER A 142 -17.61 -8.22 4.52
CA SER A 142 -18.27 -9.51 4.42
C SER A 142 -18.41 -10.09 5.83
N SER A 143 -18.83 -11.34 5.96
CA SER A 143 -18.89 -12.03 7.27
C SER A 143 -17.52 -12.28 7.92
N ARG A 144 -16.42 -11.85 7.29
CA ARG A 144 -15.04 -12.04 7.79
C ARG A 144 -14.57 -10.85 8.62
N SER A 145 -13.86 -11.12 9.71
CA SER A 145 -13.44 -10.13 10.73
C SER A 145 -12.45 -9.05 10.24
N THR A 146 -11.80 -9.23 9.11
CA THR A 146 -10.82 -8.28 8.52
C THR A 146 -11.25 -7.73 7.16
N SER A 147 -12.46 -8.07 6.71
CA SER A 147 -13.01 -7.59 5.45
C SER A 147 -13.22 -6.07 5.48
N GLY A 148 -13.11 -5.41 4.32
CA GLY A 148 -13.38 -3.97 4.23
C GLY A 148 -12.20 -3.05 4.55
N ILE A 149 -11.05 -3.57 4.98
CA ILE A 149 -9.86 -2.75 5.27
C ILE A 149 -9.11 -2.39 3.98
N GLY A 150 -8.67 -1.15 3.85
CA GLY A 150 -7.76 -0.75 2.77
C GLY A 150 -6.39 -1.41 2.92
N ILE A 151 -5.62 -0.98 3.93
CA ILE A 151 -4.28 -1.53 4.21
C ILE A 151 -4.21 -2.08 5.62
N TYR A 152 -3.76 -3.32 5.74
CA TYR A 152 -3.40 -3.92 7.01
C TYR A 152 -1.87 -4.07 7.12
N VAL A 153 -1.26 -3.46 8.13
CA VAL A 153 0.18 -3.50 8.37
C VAL A 153 0.46 -4.35 9.61
N LEU A 154 1.25 -5.42 9.46
CA LEU A 154 1.47 -6.48 10.45
C LEU A 154 2.94 -6.92 10.57
N GLU A 155 3.26 -7.63 11.65
CA GLU A 155 4.50 -8.41 11.82
C GLU A 155 5.78 -7.62 11.50
N GLY A 156 5.92 -6.46 12.13
CA GLY A 156 7.12 -5.63 12.04
C GLY A 156 7.36 -4.98 10.67
N ALA A 157 6.37 -4.98 9.77
CA ALA A 157 6.43 -4.29 8.49
C ALA A 157 6.71 -2.77 8.62
N SER A 158 7.03 -2.14 7.49
CA SER A 158 7.08 -0.69 7.33
C SER A 158 6.30 -0.30 6.10
N ILE A 159 5.48 0.74 6.20
CA ILE A 159 4.79 1.31 5.04
C ILE A 159 4.93 2.83 4.99
N THR A 160 5.18 3.36 3.80
CA THR A 160 5.12 4.79 3.51
C THR A 160 4.03 5.09 2.49
N LEU A 161 3.09 6.00 2.83
CA LEU A 161 2.23 6.65 1.84
C LEU A 161 2.89 7.94 1.37
N GLY A 162 3.53 7.87 0.20
CA GLY A 162 4.20 8.98 -0.46
C GLY A 162 3.26 9.80 -1.35
N ALA A 163 3.83 10.71 -2.13
CA ALA A 163 3.10 11.63 -3.00
C ALA A 163 2.15 10.88 -3.97
N GLY A 164 0.89 11.32 -4.02
CA GLY A 164 -0.13 10.77 -4.90
C GLY A 164 -0.62 9.37 -4.52
N ALA A 165 -0.16 8.79 -3.41
CA ALA A 165 -0.79 7.59 -2.85
C ALA A 165 -2.11 7.97 -2.16
N VAL A 166 -3.17 7.22 -2.44
CA VAL A 166 -4.50 7.49 -1.89
C VAL A 166 -5.09 6.19 -1.34
N VAL A 167 -5.46 6.17 -0.06
CA VAL A 167 -6.23 5.08 0.55
C VAL A 167 -7.67 5.54 0.73
N CYS A 168 -8.59 5.01 -0.07
CA CYS A 168 -9.94 5.53 -0.09
C CYS A 168 -11.06 4.54 -0.36
N ASP A 169 -12.28 4.95 -0.02
CA ASP A 169 -13.51 4.26 -0.39
C ASP A 169 -13.53 2.79 0.09
N ASN A 170 -13.01 2.57 1.31
CA ASN A 170 -13.03 1.27 1.99
C ASN A 170 -14.16 1.23 3.02
N ALA A 171 -14.89 0.11 3.05
CA ALA A 171 -16.08 -0.09 3.88
C ALA A 171 -15.78 -0.24 5.38
N TYR A 172 -14.51 -0.30 5.77
CA TYR A 172 -14.08 -0.32 7.16
C TYR A 172 -12.98 0.72 7.41
N TRP A 173 -11.86 0.32 8.03
CA TRP A 173 -10.70 1.21 8.21
C TRP A 173 -9.97 1.43 6.88
N GLY A 174 -9.54 2.67 6.63
CA GLY A 174 -8.60 2.91 5.54
C GLY A 174 -7.29 2.18 5.79
N MET A 175 -6.71 2.36 6.97
CA MET A 175 -5.51 1.66 7.41
C MET A 175 -5.66 1.14 8.84
N LEU A 176 -5.12 -0.06 9.09
CA LEU A 176 -4.88 -0.61 10.42
C LEU A 176 -3.37 -0.82 10.62
N VAL A 177 -2.82 -0.20 11.66
CA VAL A 177 -1.39 -0.26 12.01
C VAL A 177 -1.23 -0.81 13.42
N THR A 178 -0.51 -1.94 13.57
CA THR A 178 -0.36 -2.66 14.85
C THR A 178 1.10 -3.04 15.17
N GLU A 179 1.37 -3.69 16.30
CA GLU A 179 2.59 -4.52 16.53
C GLU A 179 3.97 -3.84 16.37
N ASN A 180 4.20 -2.66 16.97
CA ASN A 180 5.49 -1.93 16.89
C ASN A 180 5.94 -1.59 15.45
N ILE A 181 4.98 -1.45 14.55
CA ILE A 181 5.19 -1.16 13.13
C ILE A 181 5.30 0.33 12.92
N LYS A 182 6.14 0.72 11.94
CA LYS A 182 6.27 2.10 11.49
C LYS A 182 5.45 2.31 10.22
N CYS A 183 4.42 3.12 10.32
CA CYS A 183 3.72 3.72 9.18
C CYS A 183 4.11 5.19 9.07
N VAL A 184 4.45 5.65 7.86
CA VAL A 184 4.78 7.05 7.57
C VAL A 184 3.81 7.58 6.52
N ILE A 185 3.16 8.69 6.83
CA ILE A 185 2.38 9.45 5.85
C ILE A 185 3.21 10.68 5.48
N ASP A 186 3.58 10.75 4.20
CA ASP A 186 4.48 11.76 3.65
C ASP A 186 4.04 12.19 2.24
N GLY A 187 2.92 12.89 2.18
CA GLY A 187 2.34 13.39 0.92
C GLY A 187 1.22 12.50 0.35
N GLY A 188 0.93 11.37 1.01
CA GLY A 188 -0.23 10.54 0.72
C GLY A 188 -1.54 11.10 1.31
N GLU A 189 -2.65 10.56 0.85
CA GLU A 189 -4.00 10.91 1.29
C GLU A 189 -4.75 9.68 1.81
N VAL A 190 -5.50 9.84 2.90
CA VAL A 190 -6.43 8.82 3.42
C VAL A 190 -7.82 9.43 3.51
N ARG A 191 -8.77 8.98 2.69
CA ARG A 191 -10.10 9.59 2.61
C ARG A 191 -11.27 8.67 2.39
N ASN A 192 -12.48 9.10 2.74
CA ASN A 192 -13.74 8.38 2.44
C ASN A 192 -13.80 6.93 2.95
N ASN A 193 -13.19 6.63 4.11
CA ASN A 193 -13.28 5.31 4.74
C ASN A 193 -14.36 5.32 5.85
N GLN A 194 -15.05 4.19 6.09
CA GLN A 194 -16.31 4.15 6.88
C GLN A 194 -16.19 3.78 8.37
N ALA A 195 -15.02 3.35 8.86
CA ALA A 195 -14.83 3.01 10.28
C ALA A 195 -13.64 3.71 10.96
N SER A 196 -12.97 4.61 10.23
CA SER A 196 -11.85 5.51 10.56
C SER A 196 -10.93 5.60 9.33
N GLY A 197 -10.25 6.72 9.13
CA GLY A 197 -9.17 6.80 8.15
C GLY A 197 -8.02 5.87 8.53
N ILE A 198 -7.48 6.07 9.73
CA ILE A 198 -6.37 5.27 10.28
C ILE A 198 -6.70 4.81 11.70
N THR A 199 -6.56 3.52 11.96
CA THR A 199 -6.63 2.94 13.31
C THR A 199 -5.24 2.47 13.73
N ILE A 200 -4.82 2.87 14.93
CA ILE A 200 -3.50 2.57 15.49
C ILE A 200 -3.68 1.87 16.83
N SER A 201 -3.31 0.59 16.90
CA SER A 201 -3.47 -0.23 18.11
C SER A 201 -2.27 -1.11 18.39
N TYR A 202 -2.23 -1.77 19.56
CA TYR A 202 -1.21 -2.78 19.92
C TYR A 202 0.22 -2.29 19.66
N ASP A 203 0.56 -1.11 20.19
CA ASP A 203 1.87 -0.45 20.03
C ASP A 203 2.27 -0.10 18.58
N GLY A 204 1.32 -0.08 17.63
CA GLY A 204 1.54 0.45 16.30
C GLY A 204 1.94 1.94 16.34
N VAL A 205 2.76 2.37 15.37
CA VAL A 205 3.28 3.75 15.32
C VAL A 205 3.01 4.39 13.95
N VAL A 206 2.34 5.53 13.96
CA VAL A 206 2.15 6.36 12.76
C VAL A 206 2.88 7.69 12.94
N LEU A 207 3.68 8.05 11.93
CA LEU A 207 4.24 9.39 11.76
C LEU A 207 3.55 10.09 10.60
N LEU A 208 2.77 11.13 10.91
CA LEU A 208 2.22 12.06 9.93
C LEU A 208 3.12 13.30 9.84
N ARG A 209 3.91 13.40 8.77
CA ARG A 209 4.78 14.58 8.54
C ARG A 209 4.34 15.44 7.37
N ASN A 210 3.66 14.85 6.39
CA ASN A 210 3.01 15.55 5.28
C ASN A 210 1.87 14.67 4.75
N GLY A 211 0.89 15.25 4.06
CA GLY A 211 -0.28 14.53 3.54
C GLY A 211 -1.58 14.92 4.24
N VAL A 212 -2.66 14.25 3.86
CA VAL A 212 -4.03 14.64 4.23
C VAL A 212 -4.83 13.43 4.70
N ILE A 213 -5.50 13.55 5.84
CA ILE A 213 -6.51 12.59 6.32
C ILE A 213 -7.85 13.31 6.34
N THR A 214 -8.76 12.96 5.43
CA THR A 214 -9.98 13.75 5.20
C THR A 214 -11.22 12.94 4.87
N GLU A 215 -12.41 13.45 5.18
CA GLU A 215 -13.68 12.86 4.76
C GLU A 215 -13.88 11.40 5.22
N ASN A 216 -13.15 10.96 6.24
CA ASN A 216 -13.36 9.66 6.83
C ASN A 216 -14.48 9.74 7.87
N SER A 217 -15.25 8.68 8.01
CA SER A 217 -16.37 8.61 8.94
C SER A 217 -16.20 7.45 9.90
N ALA A 218 -16.58 7.63 11.15
CA ALA A 218 -16.65 6.56 12.15
C ALA A 218 -18.01 6.57 12.84
N SER A 219 -18.62 5.40 13.00
CA SER A 219 -19.86 5.20 13.76
C SER A 219 -19.70 5.38 15.27
N SER A 220 -18.47 5.58 15.75
CA SER A 220 -18.13 5.80 17.16
C SER A 220 -17.18 7.01 17.30
N THR A 221 -15.87 6.77 17.33
CA THR A 221 -14.86 7.82 17.55
C THR A 221 -13.73 7.75 16.55
N GLY A 222 -12.98 8.84 16.40
CA GLY A 222 -11.73 8.82 15.64
C GLY A 222 -11.94 8.79 14.13
N GLY A 223 -12.85 9.63 13.62
CA GLY A 223 -13.21 9.64 12.19
C GLY A 223 -11.98 9.67 11.28
N GLY A 224 -11.05 10.59 11.53
CA GLY A 224 -9.76 10.64 10.86
C GLY A 224 -8.80 9.59 11.38
N VAL A 225 -8.43 9.69 12.67
CA VAL A 225 -7.50 8.77 13.33
C VAL A 225 -8.05 8.30 14.68
N TRP A 226 -8.02 6.98 14.89
CA TRP A 226 -8.30 6.39 16.19
C TRP A 226 -7.05 5.72 16.77
N VAL A 227 -6.57 6.25 17.89
CA VAL A 227 -5.40 5.76 18.63
C VAL A 227 -5.87 5.04 19.88
N LEU A 228 -5.62 3.74 19.98
CA LEU A 228 -6.08 2.92 21.11
C LEU A 228 -5.05 1.84 21.49
N ASP A 229 -5.25 1.18 22.62
CA ASP A 229 -4.53 -0.04 23.03
C ASP A 229 -2.99 0.08 22.89
N GLY A 230 -2.42 1.18 23.39
CA GLY A 230 -0.97 1.45 23.35
C GLY A 230 -0.44 2.06 22.04
N GLY A 231 -1.28 2.20 21.01
CA GLY A 231 -0.88 2.82 19.73
C GLY A 231 -0.37 4.25 19.88
N SER A 232 0.45 4.70 18.92
CA SER A 232 1.08 6.03 18.96
C SER A 232 0.93 6.77 17.63
N LEU A 233 0.39 7.97 17.70
CA LEU A 233 0.41 8.95 16.61
C LEU A 233 1.40 10.06 16.94
N THR A 234 2.35 10.30 16.04
CA THR A 234 3.17 11.52 16.03
C THR A 234 2.84 12.34 14.79
N MET A 235 2.44 13.59 14.99
CA MET A 235 2.13 14.54 13.92
C MET A 235 3.13 15.69 13.96
N THR A 236 3.98 15.79 12.94
CA THR A 236 4.95 16.88 12.77
C THR A 236 4.55 17.84 11.64
N GLY A 237 3.57 17.46 10.82
CA GLY A 237 3.02 18.25 9.72
C GLY A 237 1.74 17.61 9.18
N GLY A 238 1.34 17.96 7.95
CA GLY A 238 0.12 17.45 7.32
C GLY A 238 -1.19 18.02 7.88
N THR A 239 -2.31 17.50 7.39
CA THR A 239 -3.66 18.01 7.71
C THR A 239 -4.63 16.88 8.02
N ILE A 240 -5.40 17.01 9.11
CA ILE A 240 -6.54 16.14 9.44
C ILE A 240 -7.81 17.02 9.43
N THR A 241 -8.66 16.85 8.42
CA THR A 241 -9.79 17.77 8.18
C THR A 241 -11.05 17.08 7.71
N ALA A 242 -12.22 17.68 7.91
CA ALA A 242 -13.49 17.18 7.36
C ALA A 242 -13.82 15.71 7.71
N ASN A 243 -13.23 15.17 8.77
CA ASN A 243 -13.55 13.83 9.24
C ASN A 243 -14.72 13.87 10.21
N ASN A 244 -15.51 12.81 10.25
CA ASN A 244 -16.75 12.72 11.00
C ASN A 244 -16.74 11.56 12.01
N ALA A 245 -17.22 11.80 13.23
CA ALA A 245 -17.46 10.75 14.22
C ALA A 245 -18.80 10.96 14.92
N VAL A 246 -19.54 9.88 15.18
CA VAL A 246 -20.87 9.95 15.81
C VAL A 246 -20.79 10.30 17.30
N LEU A 247 -19.72 9.94 18.01
CA LEU A 247 -19.57 10.21 19.45
C LEU A 247 -18.58 11.33 19.75
N GLY A 248 -17.34 11.21 19.26
CA GLY A 248 -16.33 12.23 19.53
C GLY A 248 -14.99 12.00 18.82
N GLY A 249 -14.15 13.02 18.78
CA GLY A 249 -12.86 12.97 18.09
C GLY A 249 -13.05 12.72 16.60
N GLY A 250 -13.80 13.59 15.92
CA GLY A 250 -13.98 13.53 14.47
C GLY A 250 -12.63 13.50 13.75
N GLY A 251 -11.69 14.35 14.18
CA GLY A 251 -10.30 14.34 13.72
C GLY A 251 -9.51 13.18 14.34
N VAL A 252 -9.18 13.29 15.63
CA VAL A 252 -8.39 12.30 16.37
C VAL A 252 -9.09 11.90 17.65
N SER A 253 -9.20 10.60 17.91
CA SER A 253 -9.61 10.04 19.21
C SER A 253 -8.47 9.23 19.81
N VAL A 254 -8.16 9.46 21.09
CA VAL A 254 -7.13 8.75 21.84
C VAL A 254 -7.78 8.09 23.05
N SER A 255 -7.60 6.78 23.19
CA SER A 255 -8.13 6.03 24.33
C SER A 255 -7.21 4.86 24.71
N ARG A 256 -7.51 4.18 25.82
CA ARG A 256 -6.87 2.90 26.23
C ARG A 256 -5.34 2.91 26.10
N ARG A 257 -4.69 3.88 26.74
CA ARG A 257 -3.22 4.07 26.74
C ARG A 257 -2.62 4.47 25.38
N GLY A 258 -3.45 4.89 24.42
CA GLY A 258 -2.97 5.51 23.19
C GLY A 258 -2.20 6.80 23.47
N THR A 259 -1.22 7.10 22.63
CA THR A 259 -0.41 8.32 22.72
C THR A 259 -0.59 9.15 21.46
N PHE A 260 -0.82 10.45 21.62
CA PHE A 260 -0.85 11.39 20.51
C PHE A 260 0.00 12.61 20.81
N ASN A 261 1.09 12.78 20.05
CA ASN A 261 1.98 13.92 20.09
C ASN A 261 1.85 14.76 18.81
N GLN A 262 1.59 16.05 18.95
CA GLN A 262 1.50 16.99 17.84
C GLN A 262 2.52 18.11 18.05
N THR A 263 3.45 18.23 17.11
CA THR A 263 4.47 19.30 17.08
C THR A 263 4.33 20.21 15.86
N GLY A 264 3.48 19.84 14.91
CA GLY A 264 3.13 20.64 13.73
C GLY A 264 1.88 20.12 13.03
N GLY A 265 1.55 20.72 11.89
CA GLY A 265 0.37 20.38 11.08
C GLY A 265 -0.95 20.94 11.63
N THR A 266 -2.05 20.66 10.93
CA THR A 266 -3.38 21.23 11.22
C THR A 266 -4.43 20.16 11.45
N ILE A 267 -5.24 20.33 12.50
CA ILE A 267 -6.46 19.53 12.74
C ILE A 267 -7.61 20.53 12.84
N SER A 268 -8.55 20.48 11.89
CA SER A 268 -9.64 21.47 11.83
C SER A 268 -10.82 20.98 11.01
N ARG A 269 -11.99 21.61 11.16
CA ARG A 269 -13.20 21.32 10.36
C ARG A 269 -13.65 19.86 10.45
N ASN A 270 -13.27 19.16 11.52
CA ASN A 270 -13.81 17.85 11.80
C ASN A 270 -15.17 18.00 12.50
N ASN A 271 -16.00 16.96 12.41
CA ASN A 271 -17.35 16.95 12.95
C ASN A 271 -17.52 15.81 13.95
N ALA A 272 -17.89 16.14 15.19
CA ALA A 272 -18.40 15.19 16.17
C ALA A 272 -19.15 15.92 17.29
N PRO A 273 -20.11 15.29 17.98
CA PRO A 273 -20.81 15.93 19.10
C PRO A 273 -19.90 16.31 20.27
N ARG A 274 -18.81 15.56 20.49
CA ARG A 274 -17.84 15.81 21.56
C ARG A 274 -16.45 15.97 20.98
N PHE A 275 -15.81 17.09 21.26
CA PHE A 275 -14.42 17.37 20.86
C PHE A 275 -14.17 17.05 19.36
N PRO A 276 -14.71 17.85 18.43
CA PRO A 276 -14.69 17.53 17.00
C PRO A 276 -13.29 17.26 16.45
N ASP A 277 -12.28 18.01 16.89
CA ASP A 277 -10.91 17.86 16.39
C ASP A 277 -10.10 16.82 17.16
N ILE A 278 -10.03 16.90 18.49
CA ILE A 278 -9.21 15.98 19.30
C ILE A 278 -9.94 15.57 20.58
N TRP A 279 -10.20 14.28 20.75
CA TRP A 279 -10.74 13.71 21.98
C TRP A 279 -9.74 12.78 22.67
N ARG A 280 -9.54 12.94 23.98
CA ARG A 280 -8.71 12.05 24.82
C ARG A 280 -9.58 11.45 25.93
N GLN A 281 -9.50 10.13 26.12
CA GLN A 281 -10.25 9.33 27.10
C GLN A 281 -9.32 8.50 27.98
#